data_AF-J9SZ71-F1
#
_entry.id   AF-J9SZ71-F1
#
_cell.length_a   1.000
_cell.length_b   1.000
_cell.length_c   1.000
_cell.angle_alpha   90.00
_cell.angle_beta   90.00
_cell.angle_gamma   90.00
#
_symmetry.space_group_name_H-M   'P 1'
#
loop_
_entity.id
_entity.type
_entity.pdbx_description
1 polymer ?
#
loop_
_entity_poly.entity_id
_entity_poly.type
_entity_poly.pdbx_seq_one_letter_code
_entity_poly.pdbx_strand_id
1 'polypeptide(L)'
;CWVLDVVYVNRPIQKFWVLETVARIPYFACISILHLYESLGFWRAGAELRKIHFFEEWNELHHLQIMESLGGDQAWFDRFLAEHAAVLYYWVCIGFYLVSPKNA
;
A
#
# COMPACT_ATOMS: atom_id res chain seq x y z
N CYS A 1 -12.08 7.58 -8.56
CA CYS A 1 -10.90 8.44 -8.80
C CYS A 1 -10.93 8.88 -10.26
N TRP A 2 -11.45 10.08 -10.53
CA TRP A 2 -11.74 10.53 -11.91
C TRP A 2 -10.55 10.37 -12.87
N VAL A 3 -9.33 10.67 -12.41
CA VAL A 3 -8.11 10.51 -13.23
C VAL A 3 -7.89 9.05 -13.66
N LEU A 4 -8.00 8.09 -12.72
CA LEU A 4 -7.84 6.67 -13.06
C LEU A 4 -8.99 6.16 -13.93
N ASP A 5 -10.20 6.70 -13.75
CA ASP A 5 -11.36 6.35 -14.59
C ASP A 5 -11.14 6.77 -16.06
N VAL A 6 -10.43 7.88 -16.29
CA VAL A 6 -10.06 8.37 -17.63
C VAL A 6 -8.84 7.63 -18.20
N VAL A 7 -7.80 7.38 -17.39
CA VAL A 7 -6.56 6.72 -17.86
C VAL A 7 -6.79 5.25 -18.21
N TYR A 8 -7.69 4.57 -17.49
CA TYR A 8 -7.95 3.13 -17.63
C TYR A 8 -9.31 2.79 -18.25
N VAL A 9 -9.85 3.64 -19.12
CA VAL A 9 -11.08 3.33 -19.86
C VAL A 9 -10.93 1.99 -20.58
N ASN A 10 -11.89 1.08 -20.36
CA ASN A 10 -11.91 -0.30 -20.89
C ASN A 10 -10.69 -1.17 -20.49
N ARG A 11 -9.94 -0.80 -19.44
CA ARG A 11 -8.77 -1.55 -18.93
C ARG A 11 -8.92 -1.86 -17.43
N PRO A 12 -9.99 -2.58 -17.02
CA PRO A 12 -10.32 -2.75 -15.61
C PRO A 12 -9.24 -3.52 -14.84
N ILE A 13 -8.65 -4.56 -15.44
CA ILE A 13 -7.62 -5.38 -14.77
C ILE A 13 -6.38 -4.54 -14.44
N GLN A 14 -5.92 -3.71 -15.37
CA GLN A 14 -4.77 -2.84 -15.14
C GLN A 14 -5.09 -1.75 -14.11
N LYS A 15 -6.31 -1.19 -14.17
CA LYS A 15 -6.78 -0.23 -13.16
C LYS A 15 -6.73 -0.84 -11.76
N PHE A 16 -7.26 -2.05 -11.59
CA PHE A 16 -7.23 -2.74 -10.31
C PHE A 16 -5.81 -3.06 -9.89
N TRP A 17 -4.96 -3.58 -10.80
CA TRP A 17 -3.56 -3.83 -10.49
C TRP A 17 -2.83 -2.59 -9.94
N VAL A 18 -3.01 -1.42 -10.56
CA VAL A 18 -2.46 -0.15 -10.06
C VAL A 18 -3.02 0.21 -8.67
N LEU A 19 -4.33 0.05 -8.47
CA LEU A 19 -4.96 0.35 -7.19
C LEU A 19 -4.46 -0.57 -6.08
N GLU A 20 -4.40 -1.89 -6.31
CA GLU A 20 -3.93 -2.87 -5.32
C GLU A 20 -2.45 -2.69 -5.00
N THR A 21 -1.64 -2.24 -5.97
CA THR A 21 -0.24 -1.87 -5.73
C THR A 21 -0.12 -0.74 -4.71
N VAL A 22 -1.01 0.26 -4.78
CA VAL A 22 -1.04 1.41 -3.88
C VAL A 22 -1.80 1.12 -2.57
N ALA A 23 -2.78 0.21 -2.59
CA ALA A 23 -3.63 -0.13 -1.44
C ALA A 23 -2.86 -0.77 -0.28
N ARG A 24 -1.75 -1.46 -0.57
CA ARG A 24 -0.87 -2.06 0.46
C ARG A 24 -0.07 -1.05 1.28
N ILE A 25 0.14 0.13 0.71
CA ILE A 25 1.15 1.08 1.18
C ILE A 25 0.87 1.68 2.57
N PRO A 26 -0.40 2.01 2.93
CA PRO A 26 -0.71 2.44 4.30
C PRO A 26 -0.29 1.41 5.35
N TYR A 27 -0.52 0.12 5.10
CA TYR A 27 -0.16 -0.95 6.04
C TYR A 27 1.35 -1.09 6.19
N PHE A 28 2.11 -1.05 5.09
CA PHE A 28 3.58 -1.01 5.15
C PHE A 28 4.12 0.17 5.97
N ALA A 29 3.58 1.36 5.73
CA ALA A 29 3.99 2.56 6.43
C ALA A 29 3.66 2.48 7.93
N CYS A 30 2.45 2.02 8.29
CA CYS A 30 2.07 1.82 9.68
C CYS A 30 3.01 0.84 10.39
N ILE A 31 3.19 -0.36 9.82
CA ILE A 31 4.09 -1.38 10.38
C ILE A 31 5.51 -0.84 10.56
N SER A 32 6.01 -0.05 9.59
CA SER A 32 7.32 0.61 9.67
C SER A 32 7.43 1.55 10.87
N ILE A 33 6.41 2.38 11.13
CA ILE A 33 6.38 3.29 12.30
C ILE A 33 6.27 2.51 13.61
N LEU A 34 5.44 1.46 13.63
CA LEU A 34 5.33 0.60 14.81
C LEU A 34 6.65 -0.11 15.13
N HIS A 35 7.41 -0.54 14.12
CA HIS A 35 8.77 -1.07 14.32
C HIS A 35 9.75 -0.02 14.81
N LEU A 36 9.69 1.20 14.27
CA LEU A 36 10.53 2.32 14.72
C LEU A 36 10.28 2.63 16.20
N TYR A 37 9.02 2.77 16.61
CA TYR A 37 8.66 3.09 17.99
C TYR A 37 9.04 2.00 18.98
N GLU A 38 8.91 0.74 18.59
CA GLU A 38 9.37 -0.35 19.45
C GLU A 38 10.91 -0.37 19.56
N SER A 39 11.61 -0.12 18.46
CA SER A 39 13.08 -0.06 18.43
C SER A 39 13.64 1.11 19.24
N LEU A 40 12.92 2.24 19.29
CA LEU A 40 13.23 3.39 20.15
C LEU A 40 12.83 3.15 21.62
N GLY A 41 12.18 2.03 21.94
CA GLY A 41 11.77 1.67 23.29
C GLY A 41 10.51 2.39 23.78
N PHE A 42 9.75 3.05 22.90
CA PHE A 42 8.59 3.86 23.29
C PHE A 42 7.39 3.00 23.68
N TRP A 43 7.04 1.98 22.88
CA TRP A 43 5.88 1.14 23.17
C TRP A 43 5.99 -0.25 22.54
N ARG A 44 5.60 -1.28 23.31
CA ARG A 44 5.60 -2.70 22.91
C ARG A 44 4.21 -3.30 22.62
N ALA A 45 3.11 -2.64 23.01
CA ALA A 45 1.77 -3.20 22.76
C ALA A 45 1.29 -3.02 21.30
N GLY A 46 2.09 -2.38 20.45
CA GLY A 46 1.86 -2.31 19.00
C GLY A 46 1.99 -3.66 18.28
N ALA A 47 2.39 -4.74 18.96
CA ALA A 47 2.52 -6.07 18.36
C ALA A 47 1.21 -6.61 17.77
N GLU A 48 0.08 -6.44 18.48
CA GLU A 48 -1.24 -6.85 17.96
C GLU A 48 -1.66 -5.99 16.76
N LEU A 49 -1.36 -4.68 16.81
CA LEU A 49 -1.67 -3.77 15.71
C LEU A 49 -0.86 -4.10 14.45
N ARG A 50 0.43 -4.39 14.59
CA ARG A 50 1.25 -4.88 13.48
C ARG A 50 0.71 -6.17 12.88
N LYS A 51 0.21 -7.08 13.72
CA LYS A 51 -0.38 -8.34 13.26
C LYS A 51 -1.64 -8.08 12.41
N ILE A 52 -2.50 -7.14 12.82
CA ILE A 52 -3.68 -6.74 12.05
C ILE A 52 -3.27 -6.17 10.69
N HIS A 53 -2.40 -5.15 10.68
CA HIS A 53 -1.95 -4.54 9.43
C HIS A 53 -1.18 -5.50 8.52
N PHE A 54 -0.49 -6.49 9.09
CA PHE A 54 0.12 -7.55 8.30
C PHE A 54 -0.94 -8.39 7.59
N PHE A 55 -2.05 -8.73 8.24
CA PHE A 55 -3.14 -9.45 7.56
C PHE A 55 -3.83 -8.61 6.49
N GLU A 56 -3.98 -7.30 6.72
CA GLU A 56 -4.55 -6.39 5.71
C GLU A 56 -3.62 -6.27 4.50
N GLU A 57 -2.33 -6.09 4.73
CA GLU A 57 -1.31 -6.09 3.67
C GLU A 57 -1.30 -7.40 2.88
N TRP A 58 -1.32 -8.53 3.59
CA TRP A 58 -1.37 -9.86 2.97
C TRP A 58 -2.62 -10.05 2.11
N ASN A 59 -3.76 -9.50 2.54
CA ASN A 59 -5.00 -9.54 1.78
C ASN A 59 -4.87 -8.77 0.45
N GLU A 60 -4.35 -7.54 0.49
CA GLU A 60 -4.17 -6.76 -0.74
C GLU A 60 -3.07 -7.33 -1.64
N LEU A 61 -2.05 -7.99 -1.07
CA LEU A 61 -1.07 -8.75 -1.86
C LEU A 61 -1.76 -9.87 -2.65
N HIS A 62 -2.72 -10.56 -2.04
CA HIS A 62 -3.48 -11.59 -2.73
C HIS A 62 -4.31 -11.01 -3.87
N HIS A 63 -4.98 -9.87 -3.67
CA HIS A 63 -5.68 -9.16 -4.74
C HIS A 63 -4.73 -8.77 -5.89
N LEU A 64 -3.54 -8.25 -5.56
CA LEU A 64 -2.54 -7.87 -6.55
C LEU A 64 -2.08 -9.07 -7.39
N GLN A 65 -1.76 -10.20 -6.75
CA GLN A 65 -1.33 -11.42 -7.43
C GLN A 65 -2.40 -11.97 -8.38
N ILE A 66 -3.68 -11.85 -8.00
CA ILE A 66 -4.78 -12.20 -8.91
C ILE A 66 -4.72 -11.30 -10.16
N MET A 67 -4.54 -9.99 -9.99
CA MET A 67 -4.45 -9.07 -11.15
C MET A 67 -3.21 -9.34 -12.01
N GLU A 68 -2.07 -9.70 -11.41
CA GLU A 68 -0.85 -10.13 -12.13
C GLU A 68 -1.11 -11.39 -12.95
N SER A 69 -1.81 -12.38 -12.39
CA SER A 69 -2.17 -13.61 -13.11
C SER A 69 -3.10 -13.36 -14.31
N LEU A 70 -3.83 -12.25 -14.30
CA LEU A 70 -4.70 -11.80 -15.39
C LEU A 70 -4.00 -10.84 -16.37
N GLY A 71 -2.70 -10.57 -16.18
CA GLY A 71 -1.90 -9.69 -17.04
C GLY A 71 -2.07 -8.20 -16.75
N GLY A 72 -2.44 -7.83 -15.52
CA GLY A 72 -2.58 -6.44 -15.07
C GLY A 72 -1.27 -5.63 -15.07
N ASP A 73 -0.13 -6.32 -15.02
CA ASP A 73 1.23 -5.77 -14.86
C ASP A 73 2.05 -5.70 -16.17
N GLN A 74 1.47 -6.11 -17.30
CA GLN A 74 2.21 -6.34 -18.54
C GLN A 74 2.69 -5.04 -19.20
N ALA A 75 1.94 -3.94 -19.03
CA ALA A 75 2.26 -2.67 -19.64
C ALA A 75 3.28 -1.92 -18.75
N TRP A 76 4.43 -1.56 -19.35
CA TRP A 76 5.48 -0.81 -18.65
C TRP A 76 4.98 0.49 -18.02
N PHE A 77 4.11 1.23 -18.72
CA PHE A 77 3.57 2.50 -18.21
C PHE A 77 2.74 2.31 -16.93
N ASP A 78 1.96 1.23 -16.85
CA ASP A 78 1.15 0.94 -15.66
C ASP A 78 2.05 0.61 -14.47
N ARG A 79 3.11 -0.19 -14.70
CA ARG A 79 4.13 -0.47 -13.68
C ARG A 79 4.82 0.79 -13.20
N PHE A 80 5.28 1.62 -14.13
CA PHE A 80 5.92 2.89 -13.80
C PHE A 80 5.02 3.76 -12.92
N LEU A 81 3.75 3.93 -13.31
CA LEU A 81 2.79 4.73 -12.55
C LEU A 81 2.55 4.16 -11.15
N ALA A 82 2.25 2.86 -11.05
CA ALA A 82 1.90 2.21 -9.79
C ALA A 82 3.06 2.20 -8.79
N GLU A 83 4.25 1.81 -9.24
CA GLU A 83 5.43 1.68 -8.37
C GLU A 83 5.91 3.05 -7.86
N HIS A 84 5.92 4.08 -8.71
CA HIS A 84 6.31 5.43 -8.28
C HIS A 84 5.25 6.07 -7.38
N ALA A 85 3.96 5.87 -7.69
CA ALA A 85 2.88 6.31 -6.82
C ALA A 85 2.95 5.62 -5.44
N ALA A 86 3.26 4.33 -5.41
CA ALA A 86 3.44 3.56 -4.18
C ALA A 86 4.59 4.10 -3.33
N VAL A 87 5.76 4.36 -3.92
CA VAL A 87 6.90 4.96 -3.19
C VAL A 87 6.57 6.35 -2.66
N LEU A 88 5.95 7.21 -3.48
CA LEU A 88 5.54 8.54 -3.03
C LEU A 88 4.53 8.45 -1.89
N TYR A 89 3.52 7.60 -2.03
CA TYR A 89 2.47 7.44 -1.04
C TYR A 89 3.00 6.84 0.27
N TYR A 90 4.00 5.95 0.21
CA TYR A 90 4.67 5.39 1.38
C TYR A 90 5.24 6.50 2.26
N TRP A 91 6.00 7.43 1.67
CA TRP A 91 6.58 8.54 2.43
C TRP A 91 5.53 9.51 2.98
N VAL A 92 4.43 9.72 2.25
CA VAL A 92 3.30 10.51 2.76
C VAL A 92 2.66 9.84 3.98
N CYS A 93 2.39 8.53 3.91
CA CYS A 93 1.85 7.76 5.02
C CYS A 93 2.80 7.73 6.22
N ILE A 94 4.11 7.54 6.00
CA ILE A 94 5.14 7.63 7.05
C ILE A 94 5.07 8.98 7.76
N GLY A 95 5.06 10.09 7.02
CA GLY A 95 4.94 11.42 7.60
C GLY A 95 3.65 11.59 8.41
N PHE A 96 2.53 11.09 7.91
CA PHE A 96 1.24 11.15 8.59
C PHE A 96 1.23 10.34 9.89
N TYR A 97 1.72 9.10 9.88
CA TYR A 97 1.74 8.22 11.05
C TYR A 97 2.79 8.61 12.09
N LEU A 98 3.88 9.26 11.69
CA LEU A 98 4.83 9.87 12.63
C LEU A 98 4.17 10.97 13.46
N VAL A 99 3.34 11.81 12.84
CA VAL A 99 2.67 12.93 13.52
C VAL A 99 1.44 12.45 14.31
N SER A 100 0.70 11.46 13.79
CA SER A 100 -0.51 10.92 14.42
C SER A 100 -0.48 9.40 14.52
N PRO A 101 0.30 8.84 15.45
CA PRO A 101 0.45 7.39 15.58
C PRO A 101 -0.80 6.66 16.11
N LYS A 102 -1.84 7.40 16.54
CA LYS A 102 -3.15 6.82 16.90
C LYS A 102 -3.98 6.44 15.66
N ASN A 103 -3.64 7.00 14.51
CA ASN A 103 -4.27 6.70 13.23
C ASN A 103 -3.44 5.71 12.40
N ALA A 104 -2.27 5.35 12.90
CA ALA A 104 -1.47 4.25 12.37
C ALA A 104 -2.25 2.96 12.59
#